data_AF-A0A1H6DST7-F1
#
_entry.id   AF-A0A1H6DST7-F1
#
_cell.length_a   1.000
_cell.length_b   1.000
_cell.length_c   1.000
_cell.angle_alpha   90.00
_cell.angle_beta   90.00
_cell.angle_gamma   90.00
#
_symmetry.space_group_name_H-M   'P 1'
#
loop_
_entity.id
_entity.type
_entity.pdbx_description
1 polymer ?
#
loop_
_entity_poly.entity_id
_entity_poly.type
_entity_poly.pdbx_seq_one_letter_code
_entity_poly.pdbx_strand_id
1 'polypeptide(L)'
;MGFAASEFTRDKVGFLSVEGQLVESLDEQVDVGDERQWLTWLTAEATRREDGREQLATALIAHCRDKGIQAPAHDQARGVAAHALQDFERLLCHRVVDQLGDAAGQLEELLPEPGTGSGWLLAELRSEVTPIDLRSLARELDDIMSLQALGLPTDLAADSADRVWLRSLLTEVEKLTAVRRLCLPADLLAGFPAELVAAWSARAADAQPEELQALPQPVRVTLLSALCAVRRAEITDLLGHVLIGLLHQIRARAEHRLGGGADDVPLPGTTRDVLLFDLVKAAVENPDHTIRAALYPIAGEPLLKQLMRDSAARTAEHVRRKRAVLRGTYSACHQQLFRLLLASLEFRSREPGCWPLLAALGELVGDYTACWGRGRFYEPGHGAPLEDVVPPEWRSAVVDREGRVERIAYEFCVLVSLRDQLCTRQIYLAHGHRWGEPPPVPARAKHAEVRWPTQDE
;
A
#
# COMPACT_ATOMS: atom_id res chain seq x y z
N MET A 1 18.66 1.14 21.88
CA MET A 1 18.81 2.20 22.90
C MET A 1 18.06 3.36 22.31
N GLY A 2 16.83 3.57 22.77
CA GLY A 2 15.87 4.45 22.11
C GLY A 2 16.24 5.91 22.35
N PHE A 3 16.11 6.71 21.31
CA PHE A 3 16.04 8.15 21.48
C PHE A 3 14.88 8.43 22.42
N ALA A 4 15.09 9.28 23.42
CA ALA A 4 13.96 9.96 24.02
C ALA A 4 13.49 11.03 23.01
N ALA A 5 12.86 10.63 21.90
CA ALA A 5 12.18 11.54 20.98
C ALA A 5 11.12 12.40 21.70
N SER A 6 10.70 11.92 22.88
CA SER A 6 9.96 12.63 23.91
C SER A 6 10.65 13.89 24.45
N GLU A 7 11.98 14.02 24.46
CA GLU A 7 12.66 15.17 25.09
C GLU A 7 12.78 16.38 24.17
N PHE A 8 12.82 16.17 22.84
CA PHE A 8 12.70 17.26 21.87
C PHE A 8 11.29 17.88 21.83
N THR A 9 10.27 17.14 22.30
CA THR A 9 8.85 17.48 22.09
C THR A 9 8.03 17.68 23.38
N ARG A 10 8.54 17.29 24.57
CA ARG A 10 7.77 17.40 25.83
C ARG A 10 7.67 18.81 26.41
N ASP A 11 8.63 19.70 26.15
CA ASP A 11 8.53 21.07 26.65
C ASP A 11 7.68 21.92 25.69
N LYS A 12 6.36 21.66 25.72
CA LYS A 12 5.32 22.62 25.31
C LYS A 12 5.14 23.74 26.34
N VAL A 13 5.90 23.76 27.44
CA VAL A 13 5.73 24.72 28.53
C VAL A 13 6.95 25.63 28.63
N GLY A 14 6.83 26.80 27.98
CA GLY A 14 7.71 27.96 28.17
C GLY A 14 8.76 28.14 27.08
N PHE A 15 9.11 29.39 26.79
CA PHE A 15 10.24 29.84 25.98
C PHE A 15 10.04 30.14 24.48
N LEU A 16 8.85 29.94 23.88
CA LEU A 16 8.52 30.63 22.60
C LEU A 16 8.16 32.12 22.77
N SER A 17 8.60 32.79 23.85
CA SER A 17 8.32 34.22 24.05
C SER A 17 9.46 35.04 24.65
N VAL A 18 10.73 34.63 24.45
CA VAL A 18 11.84 35.42 24.98
C VAL A 18 12.90 35.68 23.91
N GLU A 19 12.50 36.35 22.83
CA GLU A 19 13.38 37.37 22.26
C GLU A 19 13.44 38.52 23.27
N GLY A 20 14.42 38.51 24.17
CA GLY A 20 14.83 39.76 24.84
C GLY A 20 15.11 39.76 26.34
N GLN A 21 15.04 38.67 27.09
CA GLN A 21 15.44 38.68 28.50
C GLN A 21 16.25 37.43 28.88
N LEU A 22 17.57 37.64 28.99
CA LEU A 22 18.44 36.86 29.87
C LEU A 22 17.74 36.76 31.22
N VAL A 23 17.32 35.57 31.61
CA VAL A 23 16.72 35.31 32.92
C VAL A 23 17.80 35.56 33.98
N GLU A 24 17.70 36.72 34.65
CA GLU A 24 18.45 37.12 35.85
C GLU A 24 18.10 36.26 37.07
N SER A 25 18.13 34.93 36.96
CA SER A 25 17.91 34.05 38.12
C SER A 25 18.86 32.87 38.15
N LEU A 26 20.17 33.14 38.15
CA LEU A 26 21.19 32.27 38.73
C LEU A 26 22.25 33.18 39.36
N ASP A 27 22.25 33.22 40.70
CA ASP A 27 23.13 34.05 41.53
C ASP A 27 24.54 33.41 41.69
N GLU A 28 25.08 32.87 40.60
CA GLU A 28 26.49 32.51 40.47
C GLU A 28 26.98 33.06 39.13
N GLN A 29 27.92 34.01 39.16
CA GLN A 29 28.53 34.62 37.99
C GLN A 29 29.25 33.56 37.14
N VAL A 30 28.51 32.93 36.24
CA VAL A 30 29.09 32.21 35.10
C VAL A 30 29.40 33.25 34.04
N ASP A 31 30.66 33.28 33.59
CA ASP A 31 31.03 34.11 32.44
C ASP A 31 30.22 33.62 31.23
N VAL A 32 29.48 34.53 30.58
CA VAL A 32 28.67 34.26 29.39
C VAL A 32 29.53 33.62 28.27
N GLY A 33 30.86 33.82 28.33
CA GLY A 33 31.84 33.14 27.48
C GLY A 33 31.93 31.62 27.66
N ASP A 34 31.73 31.10 28.88
CA ASP A 34 31.83 29.67 29.19
C ASP A 34 30.57 28.91 28.74
N GLU A 35 29.39 29.50 28.94
CA GLU A 35 28.13 28.90 28.52
C GLU A 35 28.03 28.73 26.99
N ARG A 36 28.49 29.71 26.21
CA ARG A 36 28.56 29.60 24.73
C ARG A 36 29.52 28.49 24.27
N GLN A 37 30.63 28.31 24.98
CA GLN A 37 31.56 27.22 24.68
C GLN A 37 30.95 25.86 25.02
N TRP A 38 30.23 25.76 26.15
CA TRP A 38 29.49 24.55 26.52
C TRP A 38 28.41 24.21 25.52
N LEU A 39 27.62 25.19 25.06
CA LEU A 39 26.62 25.01 24.00
C LEU A 39 27.25 24.47 22.72
N THR A 40 28.31 25.14 22.22
CA THR A 40 29.00 24.74 20.98
C THR A 40 29.54 23.31 21.07
N TRP A 41 30.15 22.95 22.21
CA TRP A 41 30.66 21.60 22.44
C TRP A 41 29.52 20.57 22.53
N LEU A 42 28.45 20.87 23.26
CA LEU A 42 27.30 19.99 23.41
C LEU A 42 26.55 19.77 22.09
N THR A 43 26.40 20.78 21.24
CA THR A 43 25.82 20.60 19.89
C THR A 43 26.68 19.67 19.03
N ALA A 44 28.01 19.78 19.16
CA ALA A 44 28.96 18.86 18.50
C ALA A 44 28.98 17.45 19.14
N GLU A 45 28.51 17.29 20.38
CA GLU A 45 28.41 16.00 21.05
C GLU A 45 27.07 15.31 20.77
N ALA A 46 25.97 16.07 20.76
CA ALA A 46 24.64 15.61 20.37
C ALA A 46 24.61 15.06 18.94
N THR A 47 25.38 15.66 18.03
CA THR A 47 25.60 15.14 16.66
C THR A 47 26.34 13.81 16.62
N ARG A 48 27.13 13.45 17.66
CA ARG A 48 27.99 12.26 17.69
C ARG A 48 27.41 11.09 18.48
N ARG A 49 26.72 11.37 19.59
CA ARG A 49 26.32 10.34 20.55
C ARG A 49 24.83 10.03 20.61
N GLU A 50 23.97 10.82 19.95
CA GLU A 50 22.52 10.61 19.99
C GLU A 50 21.95 10.60 21.44
N ASP A 51 22.59 11.34 22.34
CA ASP A 51 22.28 11.40 23.76
C ASP A 51 21.10 12.35 24.06
N GLY A 52 20.24 11.98 25.01
CA GLY A 52 19.18 12.81 25.57
C GLY A 52 19.68 13.86 26.57
N ARG A 53 18.80 14.73 27.04
CA ARG A 53 19.10 15.89 27.90
C ARG A 53 19.87 15.51 29.16
N GLU A 54 19.48 14.45 29.86
CA GLU A 54 20.16 14.00 31.08
C GLU A 54 21.57 13.47 30.81
N GLN A 55 21.73 12.75 29.70
CA GLN A 55 23.01 12.17 29.30
C GLN A 55 23.97 13.28 28.88
N LEU A 56 23.48 14.28 28.13
CA LEU A 56 24.22 15.47 27.76
C LEU A 56 24.58 16.35 28.97
N ALA A 57 23.66 16.53 29.93
CA ALA A 57 23.94 17.25 31.17
C ALA A 57 25.03 16.54 32.00
N THR A 58 24.95 15.21 32.11
CA THR A 58 25.96 14.39 32.78
C THR A 58 27.31 14.47 32.05
N ALA A 59 27.29 14.42 30.72
CA ALA A 59 28.49 14.53 29.88
C ALA A 59 29.14 15.91 30.00
N LEU A 60 28.36 16.99 30.08
CA LEU A 60 28.87 18.35 30.30
C LEU A 60 29.60 18.45 31.64
N ILE A 61 28.99 17.97 32.73
CA ILE A 61 29.61 17.98 34.07
C ILE A 61 30.91 17.18 34.06
N ALA A 62 30.92 16.01 33.41
CA ALA A 62 32.13 15.19 33.27
C ALA A 62 33.21 15.92 32.45
N HIS A 63 32.84 16.60 31.36
CA HIS A 63 33.75 17.37 30.52
C HIS A 63 34.41 18.54 31.26
N CYS A 64 33.63 19.32 32.01
CA CYS A 64 34.17 20.43 32.82
C CYS A 64 35.18 19.93 33.85
N ARG A 65 34.89 18.80 34.52
CA ARG A 65 35.81 18.18 35.49
C ARG A 65 37.12 17.72 34.83
N ASP A 66 37.05 17.10 33.66
CA ASP A 66 38.23 16.63 32.92
C ASP A 66 39.11 17.79 32.44
N LYS A 67 38.50 18.91 32.06
CA LYS A 67 39.18 20.14 31.63
C LYS A 67 39.71 21.00 32.79
N GLY A 68 39.42 20.64 34.04
CA GLY A 68 39.78 21.44 35.21
C GLY A 68 39.00 22.76 35.32
N ILE A 69 37.83 22.85 34.69
CA ILE A 69 36.91 24.00 34.72
C ILE A 69 35.88 23.76 35.85
N GLN A 70 35.41 24.83 36.49
CA GLN A 70 34.34 24.73 37.48
C GLN A 70 33.10 24.11 36.84
N ALA A 71 32.63 22.99 37.38
CA ALA A 71 31.47 22.29 36.83
C ALA A 71 30.16 23.01 37.23
N PRO A 72 29.22 23.21 36.28
CA PRO A 72 27.93 23.80 36.59
C PRO A 72 27.09 22.89 37.50
N ALA A 73 26.13 23.49 38.21
CA ALA A 73 25.11 22.74 38.93
C ALA A 73 24.28 21.88 37.95
N HIS A 74 23.71 20.77 38.44
CA HIS A 74 23.02 19.81 37.58
C HIS A 74 21.83 20.44 36.82
N ASP A 75 21.05 21.31 37.47
CA ASP A 75 19.92 21.98 36.83
C ASP A 75 20.37 22.97 35.75
N GLN A 76 21.49 23.66 35.98
CA GLN A 76 22.10 24.53 34.98
C GLN A 76 22.62 23.71 33.78
N ALA A 77 23.30 22.59 34.04
CA ALA A 77 23.77 21.69 32.98
C ALA A 77 22.61 21.13 32.14
N ARG A 78 21.46 20.84 32.76
CA ARG A 78 20.22 20.45 32.05
C ARG A 78 19.69 21.58 31.17
N GLY A 79 19.72 22.83 31.66
CA GLY A 79 19.33 24.00 30.89
C GLY A 79 20.19 24.21 29.64
N VAL A 80 21.51 24.11 29.77
CA VAL A 80 22.45 24.22 28.65
C VAL A 80 22.27 23.06 27.66
N ALA A 81 22.10 21.83 28.17
CA ALA A 81 21.81 20.66 27.33
C ALA A 81 20.51 20.81 26.53
N ALA A 82 19.46 21.40 27.12
CA ALA A 82 18.20 21.66 26.42
C ALA A 82 18.38 22.65 25.25
N HIS A 83 19.13 23.74 25.45
CA HIS A 83 19.45 24.69 24.39
C HIS A 83 20.29 24.04 23.28
N ALA A 84 21.30 23.25 23.65
CA ALA A 84 22.14 22.53 22.67
C ALA A 84 21.32 21.56 21.81
N LEU A 85 20.35 20.86 22.40
CA LEU A 85 19.40 20.01 21.69
C LEU A 85 18.49 20.83 20.75
N GLN A 86 18.00 22.00 21.18
CA GLN A 86 17.20 22.87 20.33
C GLN A 86 17.98 23.39 19.11
N ASP A 87 19.24 23.80 19.30
CA ASP A 87 20.10 24.22 18.20
C ASP A 87 20.45 23.05 17.27
N PHE A 88 20.64 21.85 17.82
CA PHE A 88 20.78 20.65 17.02
C PHE A 88 19.52 20.34 16.19
N GLU A 89 18.32 20.45 16.77
CA GLU A 89 17.05 20.28 16.04
C GLU A 89 16.93 21.31 14.90
N ARG A 90 17.32 22.57 15.13
CA ARG A 90 17.34 23.60 14.06
C ARG A 90 18.29 23.23 12.93
N LEU A 91 19.48 22.71 13.22
CA LEU A 91 20.42 22.23 12.19
C LEU A 91 19.84 21.07 11.38
N LEU A 92 19.13 20.14 12.03
CA LEU A 92 18.42 19.06 11.36
C LEU A 92 17.31 19.61 10.45
N CYS A 93 16.53 20.58 10.93
CA CYS A 93 15.46 21.21 10.15
C CYS A 93 16.01 21.93 8.90
N HIS A 94 17.13 22.64 9.03
CA HIS A 94 17.80 23.26 7.88
C HIS A 94 18.23 22.22 6.83
N ARG A 95 18.76 21.07 7.26
CA ARG A 95 19.10 19.97 6.36
C ARG A 95 17.90 19.45 5.58
N VAL A 96 16.73 19.36 6.21
CA VAL A 96 15.48 18.95 5.54
C VAL A 96 15.06 19.98 4.49
N VAL A 97 15.10 21.27 4.81
CA VAL A 97 14.80 22.35 3.86
C VAL A 97 15.74 22.33 2.66
N ASP A 98 17.04 22.16 2.88
CA ASP A 98 18.04 22.09 1.82
C ASP A 98 17.78 20.93 0.84
N GLN A 99 17.22 19.81 1.34
CA GLN A 99 16.84 18.65 0.52
C GLN A 99 15.50 18.82 -0.20
N LEU A 100 14.57 19.61 0.36
CA LEU A 100 13.25 19.85 -0.23
C LEU A 100 13.30 20.76 -1.46
N GLY A 101 14.21 21.73 -1.49
CA GLY A 101 14.26 22.73 -2.56
C GLY A 101 12.91 23.42 -2.77
N ASP A 102 12.42 23.43 -4.01
CA ASP A 102 11.15 24.08 -4.40
C ASP A 102 9.90 23.44 -3.75
N ALA A 103 9.98 22.19 -3.28
CA ALA A 103 8.86 21.51 -2.62
C ALA A 103 8.50 22.12 -1.25
N ALA A 104 9.41 22.91 -0.65
CA ALA A 104 9.16 23.59 0.62
C ALA A 104 7.95 24.55 0.53
N GLY A 105 7.80 25.27 -0.58
CA GLY A 105 6.67 26.20 -0.77
C GLY A 105 5.32 25.48 -0.81
N GLN A 106 5.24 24.29 -1.44
CA GLN A 106 4.01 23.50 -1.51
C GLN A 106 3.56 22.99 -0.14
N LEU A 107 4.51 22.71 0.76
CA LEU A 107 4.18 22.34 2.14
C LEU A 107 3.60 23.53 2.92
N GLU A 108 4.05 24.76 2.64
CA GLU A 108 3.52 25.94 3.30
C GLU A 108 2.09 26.28 2.85
N GLU A 109 1.72 25.95 1.61
CA GLU A 109 0.34 26.08 1.10
C GLU A 109 -0.68 25.18 1.84
N LEU A 110 -0.21 24.18 2.59
CA LEU A 110 -1.08 23.34 3.44
C LEU A 110 -1.67 24.12 4.61
N LEU A 111 -1.01 25.20 5.04
CA LEU A 111 -1.47 26.00 6.16
C LEU A 111 -2.64 26.89 5.71
N PRO A 112 -3.72 26.97 6.49
CA PRO A 112 -4.85 27.81 6.14
C PRO A 112 -4.45 29.29 6.13
N GLU A 113 -4.58 29.92 4.98
CA GLU A 113 -4.65 31.37 4.85
C GLU A 113 -6.01 31.83 5.40
N PRO A 114 -6.08 32.89 6.24
CA PRO A 114 -7.32 33.32 6.85
C PRO A 114 -8.37 33.72 5.79
N GLY A 115 -9.44 32.94 5.67
CA GLY A 115 -10.58 33.21 4.78
C GLY A 115 -10.61 32.41 3.47
N THR A 116 -9.56 31.65 3.15
CA THR A 116 -9.51 30.73 2.00
C THR A 116 -9.62 29.29 2.48
N GLY A 117 -10.50 28.49 1.89
CA GLY A 117 -10.75 27.09 2.26
C GLY A 117 -9.60 26.10 1.98
N SER A 118 -8.34 26.56 1.94
CA SER A 118 -7.13 25.80 1.58
C SER A 118 -6.57 24.90 2.71
N GLY A 119 -7.18 24.89 3.90
CA GLY A 119 -6.70 24.10 5.05
C GLY A 119 -7.26 22.68 5.19
N TRP A 120 -8.11 22.22 4.26
CA TRP A 120 -8.78 20.90 4.37
C TRP A 120 -7.76 19.76 4.51
N LEU A 121 -6.71 19.74 3.68
CA LEU A 121 -5.75 18.63 3.68
C LEU A 121 -5.00 18.53 5.00
N LEU A 122 -4.58 19.64 5.59
CA LEU A 122 -3.92 19.62 6.89
C LEU A 122 -4.87 19.11 7.98
N ALA A 123 -6.13 19.54 8.00
CA ALA A 123 -7.11 19.03 8.96
C ALA A 123 -7.33 17.52 8.82
N GLU A 124 -7.42 17.03 7.58
CA GLU A 124 -7.58 15.62 7.25
C GLU A 124 -6.33 14.78 7.55
N LEU A 125 -5.12 15.30 7.34
CA LEU A 125 -3.89 14.62 7.72
C LEU A 125 -3.68 14.57 9.23
N ARG A 126 -4.28 15.51 9.97
CA ARG A 126 -4.24 15.48 11.44
C ARG A 126 -5.23 14.46 12.01
N SER A 127 -6.30 14.15 11.30
CA SER A 127 -7.25 13.11 11.71
C SER A 127 -6.56 11.75 11.82
N GLU A 128 -7.06 10.90 12.71
CA GLU A 128 -6.60 9.52 12.78
C GLU A 128 -6.96 8.76 11.51
N VAL A 129 -6.07 7.88 11.07
CA VAL A 129 -6.32 6.93 9.98
C VAL A 129 -7.11 5.77 10.57
N THR A 130 -8.42 5.73 10.31
CA THR A 130 -9.28 4.69 10.88
C THR A 130 -9.27 3.42 10.01
N PRO A 131 -9.18 2.23 10.62
CA PRO A 131 -9.22 0.98 9.87
C PRO A 131 -10.58 0.82 9.21
N ILE A 132 -10.58 0.40 7.94
CA ILE A 132 -11.80 0.20 7.15
C ILE A 132 -12.29 -1.24 7.34
N ASP A 133 -13.53 -1.41 7.81
CA ASP A 133 -14.14 -2.73 7.90
C ASP A 133 -14.47 -3.29 6.51
N LEU A 134 -13.67 -4.27 6.08
CA LEU A 134 -13.81 -4.92 4.78
C LEU A 134 -15.15 -5.63 4.60
N ARG A 135 -15.78 -6.13 5.67
CA ARG A 135 -17.07 -6.82 5.56
C ARG A 135 -18.18 -5.83 5.28
N SER A 136 -18.20 -4.72 6.02
CA SER A 136 -19.17 -3.65 5.81
C SER A 136 -18.96 -2.94 4.47
N LEU A 137 -17.71 -2.66 4.08
CA LEU A 137 -17.41 -2.12 2.75
C LEU A 137 -17.91 -3.06 1.64
N ALA A 138 -17.65 -4.37 1.75
CA ALA A 138 -18.14 -5.34 0.76
C ALA A 138 -19.66 -5.35 0.64
N ARG A 139 -20.38 -5.22 1.77
CA ARG A 139 -21.83 -5.10 1.78
C ARG A 139 -22.30 -3.83 1.08
N GLU A 140 -21.68 -2.69 1.36
CA GLU A 140 -21.99 -1.42 0.67
C GLU A 140 -21.79 -1.54 -0.85
N LEU A 141 -20.73 -2.23 -1.29
CA LEU A 141 -20.47 -2.50 -2.72
C LEU A 141 -21.52 -3.45 -3.33
N ASP A 142 -21.94 -4.48 -2.60
CA ASP A 142 -22.98 -5.40 -3.04
C ASP A 142 -24.35 -4.72 -3.16
N ASP A 143 -24.66 -3.80 -2.25
CA ASP A 143 -25.87 -2.98 -2.31
C ASP A 143 -25.84 -2.09 -3.56
N ILE A 144 -24.70 -1.46 -3.90
CA ILE A 144 -24.50 -0.72 -5.16
C ILE A 144 -24.80 -1.60 -6.36
N MET A 145 -24.16 -2.77 -6.41
CA MET A 145 -24.28 -3.67 -7.55
C MET A 145 -25.69 -4.21 -7.72
N SER A 146 -26.40 -4.44 -6.62
CA SER A 146 -27.80 -4.87 -6.63
C SER A 146 -28.72 -3.79 -7.20
N LEU A 147 -28.52 -2.52 -6.82
CA LEU A 147 -29.25 -1.39 -7.41
C LEU A 147 -28.95 -1.22 -8.90
N GLN A 148 -27.68 -1.35 -9.31
CA GLN A 148 -27.29 -1.33 -10.73
C GLN A 148 -27.97 -2.44 -11.54
N ALA A 149 -28.05 -3.66 -10.98
CA ALA A 149 -28.70 -4.79 -11.63
C ALA A 149 -30.21 -4.58 -11.84
N LEU A 150 -30.85 -3.81 -10.96
CA LEU A 150 -32.26 -3.40 -11.08
C LEU A 150 -32.47 -2.20 -12.01
N GLY A 151 -31.40 -1.64 -12.59
CA GLY A 151 -31.46 -0.43 -13.43
C GLY A 151 -31.78 0.84 -12.64
N LEU A 152 -31.61 0.81 -11.32
CA LEU A 152 -31.87 1.97 -10.46
C LEU A 152 -30.66 2.93 -10.50
N PRO A 153 -30.89 4.25 -10.38
CA PRO A 153 -29.80 5.23 -10.38
C PRO A 153 -28.83 4.96 -9.23
N THR A 154 -27.54 4.83 -9.54
CA THR A 154 -26.47 4.70 -8.53
C THR A 154 -26.17 6.00 -7.80
N ASP A 155 -26.60 7.12 -8.36
CA ASP A 155 -26.29 8.46 -7.87
C ASP A 155 -27.08 8.76 -6.58
N LEU A 156 -28.28 8.19 -6.46
CA LEU A 156 -29.08 8.11 -5.22
C LEU A 156 -28.35 7.36 -4.08
N ALA A 157 -27.34 6.60 -4.46
CA ALA A 157 -26.64 5.67 -3.61
C ALA A 157 -25.23 6.22 -3.29
N ALA A 158 -24.58 6.95 -4.19
CA ALA A 158 -23.29 7.61 -3.94
C ALA A 158 -23.36 8.66 -2.81
N ASP A 159 -24.53 9.28 -2.62
CA ASP A 159 -24.75 10.35 -1.62
C ASP A 159 -25.48 9.87 -0.35
N SER A 160 -25.71 8.55 -0.21
CA SER A 160 -26.41 8.02 0.96
C SER A 160 -25.51 8.08 2.20
N ALA A 161 -25.98 8.71 3.28
CA ALA A 161 -25.32 8.74 4.59
C ALA A 161 -24.95 7.34 5.13
N ASP A 162 -25.61 6.30 4.61
CA ASP A 162 -25.45 4.90 4.98
C ASP A 162 -24.15 4.25 4.43
N ARG A 163 -23.37 4.95 3.59
CA ARG A 163 -22.12 4.45 3.00
C ARG A 163 -20.87 5.00 3.64
N VAL A 164 -20.76 4.72 4.93
CA VAL A 164 -19.70 5.26 5.78
C VAL A 164 -18.34 4.74 5.35
N TRP A 165 -18.23 3.45 4.99
CA TRP A 165 -16.95 2.81 4.70
C TRP A 165 -16.41 3.17 3.33
N LEU A 166 -17.27 3.21 2.30
CA LEU A 166 -16.88 3.67 0.98
C LEU A 166 -16.43 5.14 1.02
N ARG A 167 -17.18 6.01 1.72
CA ARG A 167 -16.77 7.42 1.86
C ARG A 167 -15.43 7.56 2.57
N SER A 168 -15.23 6.82 3.66
CA SER A 168 -13.94 6.81 4.37
C SER A 168 -12.81 6.37 3.44
N LEU A 169 -13.02 5.31 2.65
CA LEU A 169 -12.04 4.87 1.66
C LEU A 169 -11.71 5.95 0.61
N LEU A 170 -12.73 6.64 0.09
CA LEU A 170 -12.54 7.72 -0.88
C LEU A 170 -11.75 8.89 -0.27
N THR A 171 -12.07 9.27 0.97
CA THR A 171 -11.33 10.31 1.71
C THR A 171 -9.86 9.93 1.91
N GLU A 172 -9.56 8.68 2.26
CA GLU A 172 -8.18 8.20 2.38
C GLU A 172 -7.43 8.19 1.03
N VAL A 173 -8.12 7.86 -0.07
CA VAL A 173 -7.56 8.00 -1.42
C VAL A 173 -7.28 9.46 -1.77
N GLU A 174 -8.20 10.38 -1.45
CA GLU A 174 -8.03 11.81 -1.69
C GLU A 174 -6.84 12.38 -0.91
N LYS A 175 -6.72 12.04 0.38
CA LYS A 175 -5.56 12.37 1.23
C LYS A 175 -4.27 11.90 0.58
N LEU A 176 -4.17 10.62 0.22
CA LEU A 176 -2.95 10.06 -0.40
C LEU A 176 -2.63 10.74 -1.74
N THR A 177 -3.65 10.98 -2.57
CA THR A 177 -3.48 11.64 -3.86
C THR A 177 -2.95 13.06 -3.68
N ALA A 178 -3.49 13.80 -2.71
CA ALA A 178 -3.06 15.16 -2.43
C ALA A 178 -1.63 15.21 -1.86
N VAL A 179 -1.27 14.32 -0.94
CA VAL A 179 0.11 14.20 -0.43
C VAL A 179 1.10 13.83 -1.53
N ARG A 180 0.71 12.97 -2.48
CA ARG A 180 1.56 12.62 -3.64
C ARG A 180 1.84 13.81 -4.56
N ARG A 181 0.89 14.75 -4.69
CA ARG A 181 1.06 15.97 -5.51
C ARG A 181 2.10 16.93 -4.93
N LEU A 182 2.43 16.82 -3.64
CA LEU A 182 3.50 17.59 -3.00
C LEU A 182 4.90 17.17 -3.47
N CYS A 183 5.02 16.05 -4.22
CA CYS A 183 6.26 15.58 -4.84
C CYS A 183 7.46 15.52 -3.88
N LEU A 184 7.21 15.21 -2.60
CA LEU A 184 8.27 15.12 -1.59
C LEU A 184 9.32 14.07 -1.98
N PRO A 185 10.63 14.36 -1.86
CA PRO A 185 11.69 13.39 -2.13
C PRO A 185 11.50 12.11 -1.30
N ALA A 186 11.65 10.95 -1.94
CA ALA A 186 11.37 9.66 -1.31
C ALA A 186 12.33 9.34 -0.14
N ASP A 187 13.53 9.88 -0.20
CA ASP A 187 14.63 9.71 0.76
C ASP A 187 14.82 10.90 1.71
N LEU A 188 13.92 11.90 1.66
CA LEU A 188 13.99 13.13 2.47
C LEU A 188 14.26 12.86 3.95
N LEU A 189 13.61 11.82 4.50
CA LEU A 189 13.68 11.47 5.92
C LEU A 189 14.47 10.19 6.19
N ALA A 190 15.09 9.59 5.16
CA ALA A 190 15.77 8.29 5.28
C ALA A 190 17.02 8.33 6.19
N GLY A 191 17.64 9.51 6.32
CA GLY A 191 18.80 9.75 7.18
C GLY A 191 18.47 10.04 8.64
N PHE A 192 17.20 10.00 9.04
CA PHE A 192 16.76 10.34 10.40
C PHE A 192 16.20 9.12 11.14
N PRO A 193 16.37 9.04 12.48
CA PRO A 193 15.73 7.99 13.28
C PRO A 193 14.21 8.02 13.16
N ALA A 194 13.58 6.85 12.99
CA ALA A 194 12.12 6.74 12.86
C ALA A 194 11.37 7.33 14.07
N GLU A 195 11.93 7.20 15.27
CA GLU A 195 11.37 7.77 16.51
C GLU A 195 11.31 9.31 16.47
N LEU A 196 12.33 9.95 15.89
CA LEU A 196 12.38 11.41 15.73
C LEU A 196 11.36 11.89 14.69
N VAL A 197 11.27 11.20 13.56
CA VAL A 197 10.28 11.51 12.51
C VAL A 197 8.85 11.36 13.04
N ALA A 198 8.59 10.30 13.81
CA ALA A 198 7.30 10.11 14.47
C ALA A 198 7.00 11.23 15.48
N ALA A 199 7.99 11.70 16.24
CA ALA A 199 7.82 12.81 17.17
C ALA A 199 7.57 14.15 16.46
N TRP A 200 8.24 14.43 15.35
CA TRP A 200 7.95 15.59 14.50
C TRP A 200 6.53 15.55 13.92
N SER A 201 6.11 14.39 13.42
CA SER A 201 4.75 14.17 12.92
C SER A 201 3.70 14.41 14.02
N ALA A 202 3.89 13.82 15.21
CA ALA A 202 3.00 14.01 16.35
C ALA A 202 2.92 15.49 16.79
N ARG A 203 4.06 16.19 16.81
CA ARG A 203 4.12 17.62 17.12
C ARG A 203 3.33 18.44 16.10
N ALA A 204 3.43 18.13 14.81
CA ALA A 204 2.63 18.76 13.77
C ALA A 204 1.13 18.45 13.92
N ALA A 205 0.80 17.21 14.28
CA ALA A 205 -0.58 16.75 14.45
C ALA A 205 -1.30 17.47 15.60
N ASP A 206 -0.58 17.74 16.70
CA ASP A 206 -1.13 18.36 17.90
C ASP A 206 -1.14 19.89 17.88
N ALA A 207 -0.23 20.52 17.13
CA ALA A 207 -0.06 21.97 17.15
C ALA A 207 -1.26 22.71 16.56
N GLN A 208 -1.67 23.84 17.14
CA GLN A 208 -2.69 24.68 16.51
C GLN A 208 -2.15 25.31 15.22
N PRO A 209 -3.00 25.62 14.21
CA PRO A 209 -2.53 26.23 12.97
C PRO A 209 -1.73 27.52 13.19
N GLU A 210 -2.14 28.36 14.15
CA GLU A 210 -1.45 29.60 14.53
C GLU A 210 -0.07 29.32 15.15
N GLU A 211 0.04 28.29 15.99
CA GLU A 211 1.32 27.85 16.57
C GLU A 211 2.28 27.39 15.47
N LEU A 212 1.78 26.60 14.51
CA LEU A 212 2.58 26.16 13.36
C LEU A 212 3.06 27.37 12.54
N GLN A 213 2.19 28.33 12.24
CA GLN A 213 2.54 29.54 11.50
C GLN A 213 3.58 30.41 12.23
N ALA A 214 3.55 30.45 13.55
CA ALA A 214 4.52 31.20 14.35
C ALA A 214 5.93 30.57 14.40
N LEU A 215 6.07 29.27 14.04
CA LEU A 215 7.38 28.62 14.02
C LEU A 215 8.28 29.17 12.90
N PRO A 216 9.61 29.20 13.09
CA PRO A 216 10.54 29.46 12.01
C PRO A 216 10.30 28.50 10.83
N GLN A 217 10.36 29.03 9.61
CA GLN A 217 10.08 28.26 8.38
C GLN A 217 10.79 26.89 8.34
N PRO A 218 12.10 26.76 8.68
CA PRO A 218 12.75 25.46 8.64
C PRO A 218 12.12 24.42 9.56
N VAL A 219 11.72 24.83 10.75
CA VAL A 219 11.05 23.95 11.72
C VAL A 219 9.68 23.58 11.19
N ARG A 220 8.88 24.58 10.77
CA ARG A 220 7.53 24.38 10.26
C ARG A 220 7.47 23.41 9.07
N VAL A 221 8.31 23.62 8.06
CA VAL A 221 8.39 22.77 6.87
C VAL A 221 8.84 21.35 7.23
N THR A 222 9.80 21.21 8.16
CA THR A 222 10.24 19.90 8.66
C THR A 222 9.10 19.13 9.33
N LEU A 223 8.36 19.79 10.24
CA LEU A 223 7.22 19.18 10.93
C LEU A 223 6.11 18.76 9.95
N LEU A 224 5.76 19.61 8.98
CA LEU A 224 4.77 19.30 7.95
C LEU A 224 5.23 18.17 7.03
N SER A 225 6.51 18.13 6.67
CA SER A 225 7.09 17.04 5.86
C SER A 225 7.04 15.70 6.59
N ALA A 226 7.33 15.69 7.90
CA ALA A 226 7.24 14.51 8.75
C ALA A 226 5.79 14.01 8.87
N LEU A 227 4.83 14.93 9.09
CA LEU A 227 3.41 14.60 9.09
C LEU A 227 2.96 13.96 7.78
N CYS A 228 3.31 14.57 6.65
CA CYS A 228 2.98 14.05 5.32
C CYS A 228 3.60 12.67 5.08
N ALA A 229 4.87 12.46 5.46
CA ALA A 229 5.56 11.19 5.27
C ALA A 229 4.95 10.06 6.11
N VAL A 230 4.70 10.31 7.40
CA VAL A 230 4.08 9.32 8.30
C VAL A 230 2.66 8.99 7.85
N ARG A 231 1.82 10.01 7.58
CA ARG A 231 0.45 9.79 7.10
C ARG A 231 0.41 9.10 5.75
N ARG A 232 1.32 9.44 4.82
CA ARG A 232 1.43 8.73 3.54
C ARG A 232 1.63 7.24 3.74
N ALA A 233 2.50 6.86 4.68
CA ALA A 233 2.80 5.45 4.94
C ALA A 233 1.63 4.70 5.59
N GLU A 234 1.00 5.30 6.59
CA GLU A 234 -0.19 4.75 7.26
C GLU A 234 -1.35 4.57 6.28
N ILE A 235 -1.64 5.58 5.46
CA ILE A 235 -2.71 5.54 4.46
C ILE A 235 -2.39 4.52 3.36
N THR A 236 -1.14 4.47 2.89
CA THR A 236 -0.69 3.45 1.92
C THR A 236 -0.90 2.05 2.50
N ASP A 237 -0.61 1.85 3.78
CA ASP A 237 -0.79 0.56 4.42
C ASP A 237 -2.25 0.15 4.60
N LEU A 238 -3.11 1.10 4.96
CA LEU A 238 -4.55 0.93 5.02
C LEU A 238 -5.11 0.56 3.64
N LEU A 239 -4.80 1.35 2.61
CA LEU A 239 -5.29 1.12 1.24
C LEU A 239 -4.74 -0.20 0.67
N GLY A 240 -3.50 -0.56 1.00
CA GLY A 240 -2.92 -1.87 0.66
C GLY A 240 -3.68 -3.03 1.30
N HIS A 241 -4.06 -2.90 2.58
CA HIS A 241 -4.89 -3.89 3.26
C HIS A 241 -6.27 -4.02 2.61
N VAL A 242 -6.92 -2.89 2.29
CA VAL A 242 -8.22 -2.86 1.61
C VAL A 242 -8.12 -3.50 0.22
N LEU A 243 -7.11 -3.13 -0.57
CA LEU A 243 -6.89 -3.70 -1.90
C LEU A 243 -6.76 -5.23 -1.83
N ILE A 244 -5.90 -5.76 -0.97
CA ILE A 244 -5.69 -7.21 -0.83
C ILE A 244 -6.98 -7.91 -0.37
N GLY A 245 -7.72 -7.31 0.56
CA GLY A 245 -9.01 -7.81 1.02
C GLY A 245 -10.05 -7.89 -0.11
N LEU A 246 -10.21 -6.82 -0.88
CA LEU A 246 -11.12 -6.77 -2.02
C LEU A 246 -10.70 -7.75 -3.12
N LEU A 247 -9.41 -7.85 -3.42
CA LEU A 247 -8.87 -8.81 -4.38
C LEU A 247 -9.16 -10.26 -3.97
N HIS A 248 -9.03 -10.56 -2.66
CA HIS A 248 -9.39 -11.86 -2.12
C HIS A 248 -10.89 -12.15 -2.28
N GLN A 249 -11.75 -11.18 -1.96
CA GLN A 249 -13.20 -11.32 -2.08
C GLN A 249 -13.66 -11.57 -3.52
N ILE A 250 -13.14 -10.84 -4.50
CA ILE A 250 -13.52 -11.05 -5.91
C ILE A 250 -13.06 -12.42 -6.42
N ARG A 251 -11.88 -12.90 -5.99
CA ARG A 251 -11.38 -14.23 -6.33
C ARG A 251 -12.30 -15.30 -5.74
N ALA A 252 -12.56 -15.23 -4.43
CA ALA A 252 -13.43 -16.18 -3.74
C ALA A 252 -14.85 -16.20 -4.34
N ARG A 253 -15.39 -15.04 -4.72
CA ARG A 253 -16.69 -14.93 -5.39
C ARG A 253 -16.68 -15.61 -6.76
N ALA A 254 -15.63 -15.43 -7.55
CA ALA A 254 -15.50 -16.11 -8.84
C ALA A 254 -15.39 -17.63 -8.65
N GLU A 255 -14.53 -18.09 -7.75
CA GLU A 255 -14.35 -19.52 -7.41
C GLU A 255 -15.66 -20.14 -6.93
N HIS A 256 -16.40 -19.49 -6.03
CA HIS A 256 -17.70 -19.94 -5.55
C HIS A 256 -18.74 -20.06 -6.68
N ARG A 257 -18.82 -19.06 -7.58
CA ARG A 257 -19.73 -19.11 -8.74
C ARG A 257 -19.36 -20.20 -9.76
N LEU A 258 -18.09 -20.57 -9.84
CA LEU A 258 -17.61 -21.67 -10.67
C LEU A 258 -17.88 -23.04 -10.02
N GLY A 259 -17.59 -23.17 -8.72
CA GLY A 259 -17.81 -24.39 -7.94
C GLY A 259 -19.30 -24.73 -7.79
N GLY A 260 -20.16 -23.73 -7.63
CA GLY A 260 -21.61 -23.87 -7.42
C GLY A 260 -22.42 -24.42 -8.61
N GLY A 261 -21.79 -25.08 -9.59
CA GLY A 261 -22.57 -25.88 -10.53
C GLY A 261 -21.78 -26.78 -11.46
N ALA A 262 -20.53 -27.14 -11.14
CA ALA A 262 -19.72 -27.97 -12.04
C ALA A 262 -19.54 -29.42 -11.58
N ASP A 263 -19.79 -29.76 -10.30
CA ASP A 263 -19.64 -31.14 -9.81
C ASP A 263 -20.96 -31.87 -9.51
N ASP A 264 -22.10 -31.17 -9.45
CA ASP A 264 -23.36 -31.73 -8.90
C ASP A 264 -24.46 -32.06 -9.93
N VAL A 265 -24.16 -32.06 -11.24
CA VAL A 265 -25.03 -32.76 -12.20
C VAL A 265 -24.29 -33.92 -12.81
N PRO A 266 -24.25 -35.08 -12.14
CA PRO A 266 -23.93 -36.33 -12.80
C PRO A 266 -25.03 -36.63 -13.82
N LEU A 267 -24.75 -36.39 -15.10
CA LEU A 267 -25.35 -37.22 -16.16
C LEU A 267 -24.60 -38.56 -16.12
N PRO A 268 -25.31 -39.70 -16.23
CA PRO A 268 -24.93 -41.00 -15.67
C PRO A 268 -23.50 -41.40 -16.05
N GLY A 269 -22.55 -41.15 -15.13
CA GLY A 269 -21.13 -41.50 -15.29
C GLY A 269 -20.92 -43.00 -15.44
N THR A 270 -21.85 -43.82 -14.94
CA THR A 270 -21.78 -45.28 -14.99
C THR A 270 -21.68 -45.84 -16.41
N THR A 271 -22.35 -45.29 -17.42
CA THR A 271 -22.27 -45.86 -18.78
C THR A 271 -20.99 -45.45 -19.52
N ARG A 272 -20.48 -44.24 -19.26
CA ARG A 272 -19.25 -43.72 -19.87
C ARG A 272 -18.02 -44.34 -19.23
N ASP A 273 -17.98 -44.43 -17.91
CA ASP A 273 -16.84 -44.98 -17.17
C ASP A 273 -16.70 -46.47 -17.43
N VAL A 274 -17.83 -47.20 -17.54
CA VAL A 274 -17.86 -48.60 -17.99
C VAL A 274 -17.36 -48.72 -19.43
N LEU A 275 -17.83 -47.87 -20.36
CA LEU A 275 -17.36 -47.90 -21.76
C LEU A 275 -15.85 -47.60 -21.86
N LEU A 276 -15.35 -46.66 -21.06
CA LEU A 276 -13.93 -46.27 -21.04
C LEU A 276 -13.09 -47.40 -20.45
N PHE A 277 -13.56 -48.05 -19.39
CA PHE A 277 -12.95 -49.24 -18.82
C PHE A 277 -12.89 -50.39 -19.83
N ASP A 278 -13.99 -50.68 -20.53
CA ASP A 278 -14.06 -51.75 -21.52
C ASP A 278 -13.14 -51.49 -22.72
N LEU A 279 -13.05 -50.24 -23.18
CA LEU A 279 -12.10 -49.84 -24.23
C LEU A 279 -10.64 -49.98 -23.78
N VAL A 280 -10.31 -49.54 -22.56
CA VAL A 280 -8.97 -49.68 -21.98
C VAL A 280 -8.62 -51.16 -21.79
N LYS A 281 -9.55 -51.95 -21.26
CA LYS A 281 -9.40 -53.40 -21.07
C LYS A 281 -9.12 -54.10 -22.40
N ALA A 282 -9.90 -53.81 -23.44
CA ALA A 282 -9.69 -54.42 -24.75
C ALA A 282 -8.37 -54.02 -25.40
N ALA A 283 -7.89 -52.79 -25.18
CA ALA A 283 -6.58 -52.35 -25.64
C ALA A 283 -5.43 -53.08 -24.92
N VAL A 284 -5.59 -53.37 -23.63
CA VAL A 284 -4.59 -54.11 -22.83
C VAL A 284 -4.61 -55.61 -23.15
N GLU A 285 -5.79 -56.21 -23.31
CA GLU A 285 -5.94 -57.64 -23.60
C GLU A 285 -5.55 -58.00 -25.04
N ASN A 286 -5.63 -57.06 -25.99
CA ASN A 286 -5.38 -57.29 -27.41
C ASN A 286 -4.42 -56.25 -28.02
N PRO A 287 -3.15 -56.20 -27.59
CA PRO A 287 -2.22 -55.13 -27.98
C PRO A 287 -1.82 -55.15 -29.47
N ASP A 288 -1.79 -56.33 -30.10
CA ASP A 288 -1.36 -56.50 -31.49
C ASP A 288 -2.52 -56.44 -32.50
N HIS A 289 -3.76 -56.32 -32.01
CA HIS A 289 -4.94 -56.25 -32.86
C HIS A 289 -5.15 -54.85 -33.44
N THR A 290 -5.68 -54.77 -34.66
CA THR A 290 -6.07 -53.48 -35.23
C THR A 290 -7.20 -52.84 -34.42
N ILE A 291 -7.23 -51.49 -34.35
CA ILE A 291 -8.28 -50.71 -33.67
C ILE A 291 -9.69 -51.16 -34.10
N ARG A 292 -9.87 -51.44 -35.39
CA ARG A 292 -11.14 -51.88 -35.96
C ARG A 292 -11.59 -53.26 -35.44
N ALA A 293 -10.65 -54.15 -35.14
CA ALA A 293 -10.94 -55.48 -34.62
C ALA A 293 -11.11 -55.49 -33.10
N ALA A 294 -10.34 -54.68 -32.36
CA ALA A 294 -10.33 -54.70 -30.90
C ALA A 294 -11.32 -53.71 -30.25
N LEU A 295 -11.44 -52.48 -30.77
CA LEU A 295 -12.16 -51.39 -30.09
C LEU A 295 -13.52 -51.08 -30.71
N TYR A 296 -13.68 -51.20 -32.03
CA TYR A 296 -14.94 -50.87 -32.70
C TYR A 296 -16.13 -51.80 -32.38
N PRO A 297 -15.92 -53.09 -32.02
CA PRO A 297 -17.01 -53.92 -31.51
C PRO A 297 -17.59 -53.41 -30.17
N ILE A 298 -16.76 -52.74 -29.36
CA ILE A 298 -17.14 -52.20 -28.04
C ILE A 298 -17.75 -50.80 -28.20
N ALA A 299 -17.12 -49.95 -29.01
CA ALA A 299 -17.63 -48.63 -29.35
C ALA A 299 -17.48 -48.37 -30.85
N GLY A 300 -18.59 -48.42 -31.59
CA GLY A 300 -18.57 -48.18 -33.04
C GLY A 300 -18.01 -46.79 -33.40
N GLU A 301 -17.40 -46.67 -34.58
CA GLU A 301 -16.91 -45.39 -35.12
C GLU A 301 -17.88 -44.19 -34.97
N PRO A 302 -19.20 -44.32 -35.27
CA PRO A 302 -20.14 -43.21 -35.08
C PRO A 302 -20.31 -42.81 -33.61
N LEU A 303 -20.29 -43.78 -32.69
CA LEU A 303 -20.38 -43.55 -31.24
C LEU A 303 -19.13 -42.83 -30.74
N LEU A 304 -17.93 -43.27 -31.16
CA LEU A 304 -16.68 -42.59 -30.81
C LEU A 304 -16.65 -41.14 -31.33
N LYS A 305 -17.08 -40.91 -32.58
CA LYS A 305 -17.21 -39.56 -33.14
C LYS A 305 -18.22 -38.70 -32.38
N GLN A 306 -19.32 -39.28 -31.91
CA GLN A 306 -20.30 -38.59 -31.08
C GLN A 306 -19.70 -38.21 -29.71
N LEU A 307 -19.02 -39.13 -29.04
CA LEU A 307 -18.36 -38.88 -27.76
C LEU A 307 -17.31 -37.76 -27.86
N MET A 308 -16.55 -37.71 -28.96
CA MET A 308 -15.60 -36.62 -29.22
C MET A 308 -16.30 -35.25 -29.36
N ARG A 309 -17.44 -35.19 -30.07
CA ARG A 309 -18.23 -33.95 -30.20
C ARG A 309 -18.83 -33.53 -28.85
N ASP A 310 -19.36 -34.48 -28.10
CA ASP A 310 -19.93 -34.23 -26.78
C ASP A 310 -18.86 -33.74 -25.79
N SER A 311 -17.66 -34.32 -25.81
CA SER A 311 -16.55 -33.83 -24.99
C SER A 311 -16.13 -32.42 -25.40
N ALA A 312 -16.02 -32.14 -26.70
CA ALA A 312 -15.66 -30.81 -27.19
C ALA A 312 -16.73 -29.75 -26.85
N ALA A 313 -18.00 -30.12 -26.91
CA ALA A 313 -19.12 -29.27 -26.51
C ALA A 313 -19.09 -28.97 -25.00
N ARG A 314 -18.84 -29.98 -24.15
CA ARG A 314 -18.69 -29.79 -22.70
C ARG A 314 -17.52 -28.87 -22.35
N THR A 315 -16.36 -29.06 -22.99
CA THR A 315 -15.21 -28.16 -22.78
C THR A 315 -15.53 -26.73 -23.22
N ALA A 316 -16.21 -26.56 -24.36
CA ALA A 316 -16.61 -25.23 -24.83
C ALA A 316 -17.60 -24.55 -23.89
N GLU A 317 -18.56 -25.30 -23.34
CA GLU A 317 -19.52 -24.78 -22.36
C GLU A 317 -18.85 -24.41 -21.04
N HIS A 318 -17.93 -25.24 -20.55
CA HIS A 318 -17.13 -24.93 -19.37
C HIS A 318 -16.34 -23.63 -19.53
N VAL A 319 -15.69 -23.44 -20.68
CA VAL A 319 -14.96 -22.21 -21.01
C VAL A 319 -15.90 -21.00 -21.09
N ARG A 320 -17.08 -21.16 -21.72
CA ARG A 320 -18.10 -20.11 -21.80
C ARG A 320 -18.59 -19.69 -20.42
N ARG A 321 -18.89 -20.66 -19.56
CA ARG A 321 -19.29 -20.44 -18.18
C ARG A 321 -18.20 -19.74 -17.39
N LYS A 322 -16.95 -20.22 -17.46
CA LYS A 322 -15.80 -19.57 -16.80
C LYS A 322 -15.75 -18.11 -17.16
N ARG A 323 -15.75 -17.81 -18.45
CA ARG A 323 -15.69 -16.45 -18.99
C ARG A 323 -16.90 -15.60 -18.57
N ALA A 324 -18.11 -16.17 -18.51
CA ALA A 324 -19.30 -15.46 -18.04
C ALA A 324 -19.18 -15.10 -16.55
N VAL A 325 -18.67 -16.01 -15.72
CA VAL A 325 -18.43 -15.75 -14.29
C VAL A 325 -17.37 -14.67 -14.08
N LEU A 326 -16.24 -14.73 -14.79
CA LEU A 326 -15.20 -13.70 -14.67
C LEU A 326 -15.76 -12.30 -14.98
N ARG A 327 -16.52 -12.18 -16.08
CA ARG A 327 -17.19 -10.92 -16.45
C ARG A 327 -18.20 -10.45 -15.41
N GLY A 328 -19.04 -11.36 -14.93
CA GLY A 328 -20.09 -11.01 -13.97
C GLY A 328 -19.54 -10.68 -12.58
N THR A 329 -18.35 -11.15 -12.24
CA THR A 329 -17.69 -10.84 -10.96
C THR A 329 -16.95 -9.51 -11.03
N TYR A 330 -16.24 -9.24 -12.14
CA TYR A 330 -15.57 -7.95 -12.35
C TYR A 330 -16.50 -6.88 -12.93
N SER A 331 -17.52 -6.52 -12.15
CA SER A 331 -18.55 -5.54 -12.51
C SER A 331 -17.96 -4.13 -12.69
N ALA A 332 -18.74 -3.23 -13.30
CA ALA A 332 -18.35 -1.82 -13.48
C ALA A 332 -18.02 -1.13 -12.15
N CYS A 333 -18.75 -1.43 -11.07
CA CYS A 333 -18.48 -0.93 -9.73
C CYS A 333 -17.09 -1.37 -9.22
N HIS A 334 -16.76 -2.66 -9.29
CA HIS A 334 -15.43 -3.15 -8.93
C HIS A 334 -14.34 -2.54 -9.81
N GLN A 335 -14.56 -2.45 -11.12
CA GLN A 335 -13.62 -1.85 -12.04
C GLN A 335 -13.28 -0.40 -11.65
N GLN A 336 -14.28 0.40 -11.32
CA GLN A 336 -14.08 1.79 -10.89
C GLN A 336 -13.31 1.85 -9.56
N LEU A 337 -13.66 1.02 -8.59
CA LEU A 337 -13.00 0.97 -7.29
C LEU A 337 -11.53 0.54 -7.40
N PHE A 338 -11.24 -0.54 -8.13
CA PHE A 338 -9.87 -0.99 -8.31
C PHE A 338 -9.05 0.01 -9.12
N ARG A 339 -9.62 0.65 -10.16
CA ARG A 339 -8.92 1.73 -10.87
C ARG A 339 -8.49 2.85 -9.93
N LEU A 340 -9.38 3.26 -9.04
CA LEU A 340 -9.08 4.29 -8.04
C LEU A 340 -7.92 3.88 -7.12
N LEU A 341 -7.99 2.67 -6.54
CA LEU A 341 -6.97 2.16 -5.62
C LEU A 341 -5.62 1.92 -6.32
N LEU A 342 -5.63 1.37 -7.53
CA LEU A 342 -4.41 1.12 -8.30
C LEU A 342 -3.75 2.42 -8.75
N ALA A 343 -4.53 3.46 -9.05
CA ALA A 343 -4.00 4.78 -9.41
C ALA A 343 -3.40 5.52 -8.20
N SER A 344 -3.95 5.33 -7.00
CA SER A 344 -3.48 6.00 -5.79
C SER A 344 -2.25 5.33 -5.16
N LEU A 345 -2.02 4.04 -5.43
CA LEU A 345 -0.90 3.27 -4.93
C LEU A 345 0.25 3.19 -5.95
N GLU A 346 1.49 3.09 -5.45
CA GLU A 346 2.68 2.94 -6.28
C GLU A 346 3.29 1.54 -6.08
N PHE A 347 3.24 0.71 -7.12
CA PHE A 347 3.72 -0.68 -7.08
C PHE A 347 5.17 -0.75 -7.57
N ARG A 348 6.03 -1.44 -6.81
CA ARG A 348 7.43 -1.69 -7.16
C ARG A 348 7.77 -3.17 -7.00
N SER A 349 8.81 -3.62 -7.68
CA SER A 349 9.39 -4.96 -7.53
C SER A 349 10.89 -4.92 -7.76
N ARG A 350 11.62 -5.79 -7.05
CA ARG A 350 13.05 -6.06 -7.30
C ARG A 350 13.26 -7.25 -8.25
N GLU A 351 12.21 -8.02 -8.53
CA GLU A 351 12.28 -9.25 -9.30
C GLU A 351 11.85 -9.01 -10.76
N PRO A 352 12.71 -9.31 -11.76
CA PRO A 352 12.35 -9.16 -13.17
C PRO A 352 11.12 -9.97 -13.59
N GLY A 353 10.83 -11.08 -12.90
CA GLY A 353 9.64 -11.90 -13.15
C GLY A 353 8.31 -11.19 -12.91
N CYS A 354 8.28 -10.13 -12.10
CA CYS A 354 7.08 -9.34 -11.85
C CYS A 354 6.86 -8.23 -12.88
N TRP A 355 7.83 -7.93 -13.75
CA TRP A 355 7.74 -6.83 -14.71
C TRP A 355 6.57 -6.96 -15.70
N PRO A 356 6.24 -8.15 -16.25
CA PRO A 356 5.07 -8.31 -17.10
C PRO A 356 3.77 -7.92 -16.39
N LEU A 357 3.64 -8.27 -15.11
CA LEU A 357 2.48 -7.92 -14.30
C LEU A 357 2.43 -6.42 -13.99
N LEU A 358 3.57 -5.81 -13.64
CA LEU A 358 3.65 -4.36 -13.43
C LEU A 358 3.33 -3.56 -14.71
N ALA A 359 3.76 -4.05 -15.88
CA ALA A 359 3.39 -3.47 -17.17
C ALA A 359 1.87 -3.56 -17.40
N ALA A 360 1.26 -4.72 -17.16
CA ALA A 360 -0.19 -4.89 -17.25
C ALA A 360 -0.97 -3.99 -16.27
N LEU A 361 -0.44 -3.76 -15.06
CA LEU A 361 -1.01 -2.79 -14.10
C LEU A 361 -0.86 -1.35 -14.58
N GLY A 362 0.28 -1.01 -15.18
CA GLY A 362 0.51 0.29 -15.82
C GLY A 362 -0.53 0.56 -16.91
N GLU A 363 -0.83 -0.42 -17.76
CA GLU A 363 -1.90 -0.32 -18.75
C GLU A 363 -3.30 -0.14 -18.13
N LEU A 364 -3.56 -0.76 -16.96
CA LEU A 364 -4.81 -0.58 -16.23
C LEU A 364 -4.98 0.83 -15.64
N VAL A 365 -3.88 1.52 -15.32
CA VAL A 365 -3.87 2.79 -14.55
C VAL A 365 -3.55 4.01 -15.41
N GLY A 366 -2.55 3.94 -16.29
CA GLY A 366 -1.87 5.08 -16.92
C GLY A 366 -2.57 5.70 -18.13
N ASP A 367 -3.23 4.90 -18.97
CA ASP A 367 -3.69 5.34 -20.31
C ASP A 367 -5.22 5.34 -20.50
N TYR A 368 -5.98 5.27 -19.41
CA TYR A 368 -7.43 5.11 -19.46
C TYR A 368 -8.23 6.41 -19.71
N THR A 369 -7.57 7.59 -19.82
CA THR A 369 -8.26 8.89 -19.87
C THR A 369 -8.37 9.55 -21.27
N ALA A 370 -7.55 9.18 -22.26
CA ALA A 370 -7.48 9.96 -23.51
C ALA A 370 -7.92 9.24 -24.79
N CYS A 371 -7.75 7.92 -24.94
CA CYS A 371 -7.93 7.25 -26.23
C CYS A 371 -8.52 5.83 -26.11
N TRP A 372 -9.78 5.67 -26.54
CA TRP A 372 -10.33 4.42 -27.14
C TRP A 372 -10.44 3.16 -26.26
N GLY A 373 -11.28 2.15 -26.52
CA GLY A 373 -12.30 1.89 -27.52
C GLY A 373 -13.31 0.87 -26.93
N ARG A 374 -14.57 0.95 -27.35
CA ARG A 374 -15.62 0.00 -26.95
C ARG A 374 -15.31 -1.36 -27.57
N GLY A 375 -15.00 -2.38 -26.75
CA GLY A 375 -14.66 -3.70 -27.29
C GLY A 375 -14.58 -4.81 -26.24
N ARG A 376 -14.94 -6.02 -26.64
CA ARG A 376 -14.90 -7.24 -25.81
C ARG A 376 -13.48 -7.83 -25.70
N PHE A 377 -12.61 -7.48 -26.63
CA PHE A 377 -11.27 -8.04 -26.79
C PHE A 377 -10.25 -6.90 -26.92
N TYR A 378 -8.98 -7.17 -26.59
CA TYR A 378 -7.87 -6.31 -26.99
C TYR A 378 -7.70 -6.33 -28.52
N GLU A 379 -7.19 -5.23 -29.06
CA GLU A 379 -6.94 -5.12 -30.50
C GLU A 379 -5.90 -6.15 -30.96
N PRO A 380 -6.06 -6.75 -32.16
CA PRO A 380 -5.07 -7.67 -32.71
C PRO A 380 -3.69 -7.00 -32.81
N GLY A 381 -2.67 -7.60 -32.20
CA GLY A 381 -1.32 -7.04 -32.13
C GLY A 381 -1.01 -6.27 -30.83
N HIS A 382 -2.01 -6.05 -29.97
CA HIS A 382 -1.77 -5.62 -28.59
C HIS A 382 -1.05 -6.74 -27.84
N GLY A 383 0.21 -6.52 -27.49
CA GLY A 383 1.10 -7.51 -26.89
C GLY A 383 0.85 -7.74 -25.39
N ALA A 384 -0.42 -8.00 -24.99
CA ALA A 384 -0.76 -8.23 -23.59
C ALA A 384 0.02 -9.44 -23.02
N PRO A 385 0.81 -9.27 -21.95
CA PRO A 385 1.59 -10.36 -21.38
C PRO A 385 0.68 -11.42 -20.78
N LEU A 386 0.83 -12.67 -21.22
CA LEU A 386 0.02 -13.80 -20.74
C LEU A 386 0.81 -14.71 -19.79
N GLU A 387 2.11 -14.85 -20.00
CA GLU A 387 3.01 -15.61 -19.11
C GLU A 387 3.20 -14.83 -17.81
N ASP A 388 3.20 -15.55 -16.69
CA ASP A 388 3.32 -15.01 -15.31
C ASP A 388 2.26 -13.97 -14.89
N VAL A 389 1.28 -13.69 -15.75
CA VAL A 389 0.15 -12.77 -15.50
C VAL A 389 -1.19 -13.51 -15.43
N VAL A 390 -1.43 -14.48 -16.31
CA VAL A 390 -2.69 -15.22 -16.36
C VAL A 390 -2.52 -16.61 -15.74
N PRO A 391 -3.23 -16.93 -14.65
CA PRO A 391 -3.18 -18.25 -14.05
C PRO A 391 -3.55 -19.36 -15.06
N PRO A 392 -2.83 -20.51 -15.09
CA PRO A 392 -3.07 -21.59 -16.05
C PRO A 392 -4.52 -22.06 -16.10
N GLU A 393 -5.19 -22.14 -14.95
CA GLU A 393 -6.57 -22.56 -14.78
C GLU A 393 -7.59 -21.64 -15.48
N TRP A 394 -7.24 -20.37 -15.68
CA TRP A 394 -8.10 -19.33 -16.25
C TRP A 394 -7.71 -18.94 -17.68
N ARG A 395 -6.54 -19.39 -18.17
CA ARG A 395 -6.03 -19.09 -19.52
C ARG A 395 -7.02 -19.40 -20.64
N SER A 396 -7.73 -20.54 -20.54
CA SER A 396 -8.75 -20.94 -21.53
C SER A 396 -9.98 -20.03 -21.55
N ALA A 397 -10.25 -19.30 -20.46
CA ALA A 397 -11.31 -18.30 -20.39
C ALA A 397 -10.85 -16.94 -20.95
N VAL A 398 -9.56 -16.61 -20.84
CA VAL A 398 -9.00 -15.33 -21.28
C VAL A 398 -8.74 -15.30 -22.79
N VAL A 399 -8.10 -16.33 -23.33
CA VAL A 399 -7.71 -16.39 -24.75
C VAL A 399 -8.73 -17.22 -25.53
N ASP A 400 -9.20 -16.71 -26.67
CA ASP A 400 -10.07 -17.48 -27.56
C ASP A 400 -9.30 -18.35 -28.56
N ARG A 401 -10.02 -19.10 -29.41
CA ARG A 401 -9.42 -19.99 -30.42
C ARG A 401 -8.65 -19.25 -31.51
N GLU A 402 -8.93 -17.96 -31.69
CA GLU A 402 -8.28 -17.08 -32.67
C GLU A 402 -7.06 -16.35 -32.04
N GLY A 403 -6.75 -16.62 -30.77
CA GLY A 403 -5.67 -15.96 -30.05
C GLY A 403 -6.02 -14.58 -29.51
N ARG A 404 -7.30 -14.15 -29.59
CA ARG A 404 -7.73 -12.86 -29.07
C ARG A 404 -7.86 -12.91 -27.56
N VAL A 405 -7.37 -11.87 -26.89
CA VAL A 405 -7.42 -11.72 -25.44
C VAL A 405 -8.70 -10.99 -25.05
N GLU A 406 -9.52 -11.65 -24.25
CA GLU A 406 -10.74 -11.07 -23.72
C GLU A 406 -10.42 -10.12 -22.57
N ARG A 407 -10.84 -8.86 -22.71
CA ARG A 407 -10.38 -7.77 -21.85
C ARG A 407 -10.77 -7.98 -20.39
N ILE A 408 -12.06 -8.13 -20.10
CA ILE A 408 -12.54 -8.19 -18.71
C ILE A 408 -11.98 -9.41 -17.96
N ALA A 409 -11.92 -10.59 -18.60
CA ALA A 409 -11.30 -11.76 -18.01
C ALA A 409 -9.80 -11.59 -17.79
N TYR A 410 -9.08 -10.94 -18.71
CA TYR A 410 -7.66 -10.66 -18.56
C TYR A 410 -7.39 -9.71 -17.39
N GLU A 411 -8.09 -8.57 -17.34
CA GLU A 411 -7.96 -7.59 -16.25
C GLU A 411 -8.27 -8.24 -14.89
N PHE A 412 -9.29 -9.11 -14.82
CA PHE A 412 -9.54 -9.90 -13.60
C PHE A 412 -8.37 -10.82 -13.23
N CYS A 413 -7.73 -11.48 -14.20
CA CYS A 413 -6.55 -12.31 -13.94
C CYS A 413 -5.36 -11.46 -13.45
N VAL A 414 -5.14 -10.27 -14.02
CA VAL A 414 -4.12 -9.32 -13.55
C VAL A 414 -4.35 -8.97 -12.08
N LEU A 415 -5.59 -8.66 -11.69
CA LEU A 415 -5.95 -8.36 -10.30
C LEU A 415 -5.68 -9.53 -9.35
N VAL A 416 -6.00 -10.76 -9.75
CA VAL A 416 -5.77 -11.94 -8.92
C VAL A 416 -4.29 -12.27 -8.80
N SER A 417 -3.53 -12.17 -9.88
CA SER A 417 -2.07 -12.34 -9.85
C SER A 417 -1.41 -11.25 -9.00
N LEU A 418 -1.90 -9.99 -9.06
CA LEU A 418 -1.41 -8.92 -8.20
C LEU A 418 -1.56 -9.25 -6.72
N ARG A 419 -2.71 -9.81 -6.31
CA ARG A 419 -2.91 -10.25 -4.92
C ARG A 419 -1.81 -11.22 -4.48
N ASP A 420 -1.57 -12.25 -5.29
CA ASP A 420 -0.63 -13.31 -4.95
C ASP A 420 0.81 -12.77 -4.88
N GLN A 421 1.15 -11.80 -5.75
CA GLN A 421 2.46 -11.13 -5.73
C GLN A 421 2.62 -10.13 -4.57
N LEU A 422 1.54 -9.46 -4.14
CA LEU A 422 1.54 -8.64 -2.92
C LEU A 422 1.68 -9.51 -1.66
N CYS A 423 0.98 -10.64 -1.60
CA CYS A 423 1.05 -11.57 -0.48
C CYS A 423 2.45 -12.20 -0.34
N THR A 424 3.10 -12.53 -1.45
CA THR A 424 4.48 -13.06 -1.45
C THR A 424 5.56 -11.99 -1.32
N ARG A 425 5.17 -10.70 -1.33
CA ARG A 425 6.06 -9.52 -1.29
C ARG A 425 7.05 -9.42 -2.43
N GLN A 426 6.79 -10.09 -3.55
CA GLN A 426 7.56 -9.87 -4.78
C GLN A 426 7.20 -8.53 -5.41
N ILE A 427 5.92 -8.12 -5.29
CA ILE A 427 5.46 -6.76 -5.49
C ILE A 427 5.20 -6.13 -4.13
N TYR A 428 5.62 -4.87 -3.97
CA TYR A 428 5.41 -4.09 -2.76
C TYR A 428 4.91 -2.68 -3.10
N LEU A 429 4.33 -2.02 -2.10
CA LEU A 429 3.84 -0.65 -2.19
C LEU A 429 4.96 0.30 -1.76
N ALA A 430 5.36 1.20 -2.65
CA ALA A 430 6.30 2.26 -2.27
C ALA A 430 5.67 3.12 -1.17
N HIS A 431 6.51 3.60 -0.25
CA HIS A 431 6.12 4.46 0.87
C HIS A 431 5.23 3.81 1.95
N GLY A 432 4.86 2.53 1.85
CA GLY A 432 4.21 1.81 2.96
C GLY A 432 5.22 1.25 3.97
N HIS A 433 4.78 0.89 5.18
CA HIS A 433 5.58 0.14 6.15
C HIS A 433 5.26 -1.35 6.06
N ARG A 434 4.02 -1.73 6.35
CA ARG A 434 3.55 -3.11 6.34
C ARG A 434 3.67 -3.71 4.96
N TRP A 435 3.28 -2.98 3.91
CA TRP A 435 3.37 -3.45 2.52
C TRP A 435 4.54 -2.83 1.75
N GLY A 436 5.46 -2.17 2.47
CA GLY A 436 6.67 -1.52 1.97
C GLY A 436 7.72 -2.44 1.34
N GLU A 437 8.87 -1.86 1.02
CA GLU A 437 10.01 -2.62 0.50
C GLU A 437 10.43 -3.73 1.48
N PRO A 438 10.44 -5.01 1.05
CA PRO A 438 10.85 -6.09 1.94
C PRO A 438 12.36 -5.97 2.26
N PRO A 439 12.77 -6.36 3.48
CA PRO A 439 14.19 -6.42 3.81
C PRO A 439 14.89 -7.37 2.82
N PRO A 440 16.15 -7.10 2.46
CA PRO A 440 16.89 -7.97 1.56
C PRO A 440 16.94 -9.39 2.13
N VAL A 441 16.30 -10.34 1.45
CA VAL A 441 16.31 -11.75 1.86
C VAL A 441 17.71 -12.30 1.60
N PRO A 442 18.43 -12.79 2.63
CA PRO A 442 19.72 -13.43 2.40
C PRO A 442 19.52 -14.66 1.50
N ALA A 443 20.38 -14.84 0.51
CA ALA A 443 20.23 -15.79 -0.61
C ALA A 443 19.96 -17.27 -0.24
N ARG A 444 20.06 -17.64 1.05
CA ARG A 444 19.81 -18.99 1.58
C ARG A 444 18.36 -19.28 1.98
N ALA A 445 17.46 -18.30 2.04
CA ALA A 445 16.10 -18.49 2.58
C ALA A 445 15.01 -18.72 1.52
N LYS A 446 15.34 -19.04 0.26
CA LYS A 446 14.36 -19.25 -0.83
C LYS A 446 13.42 -20.47 -0.63
N HIS A 447 13.56 -21.23 0.46
CA HIS A 447 12.80 -22.47 0.71
C HIS A 447 12.15 -22.58 2.10
N ALA A 448 12.07 -21.50 2.88
CA ALA A 448 11.30 -21.53 4.12
C ALA A 448 9.86 -21.06 3.84
N GLU A 449 8.90 -21.98 3.91
CA GLU A 449 7.47 -21.65 3.98
C GLU A 449 7.26 -20.65 5.11
N VAL A 450 6.96 -19.40 4.72
CA VAL A 450 6.50 -18.38 5.66
C VAL A 450 5.11 -18.80 6.13
N ARG A 451 5.02 -19.31 7.36
CA ARG A 451 3.76 -19.58 8.04
C ARG A 451 3.15 -18.25 8.47
N TRP A 452 2.01 -17.89 7.88
CA TRP A 452 1.30 -16.65 8.17
C TRP A 452 0.41 -16.79 9.41
N PRO A 453 0.20 -15.71 10.19
CA PRO A 453 -0.76 -15.70 11.27
C PRO A 453 -2.17 -15.82 10.67
N THR A 454 -2.92 -16.81 11.16
CA THR A 454 -4.36 -16.94 10.92
C THR A 454 -5.08 -15.69 11.41
N GLN A 455 -6.10 -15.26 10.67
CA GLN A 455 -7.02 -14.20 11.04
C GLN A 455 -7.65 -14.50 12.40
N ASP A 456 -7.07 -13.98 13.47
CA ASP A 456 -7.68 -13.70 14.76
C ASP A 456 -6.71 -12.76 15.48
N GLU A 457 -6.76 -11.48 15.11
CA GLU A 457 -6.51 -10.28 15.93
C GLU A 457 -6.62 -9.01 15.07
#